data_AF-A0A919S703-F1
#
_entry.id   AF-A0A919S703-F1
#
_cell.length_a   1.000
_cell.length_b   1.000
_cell.length_c   1.000
_cell.angle_alpha   90.00
_cell.angle_beta   90.00
_cell.angle_gamma   90.00
#
_symmetry.space_group_name_H-M   'P 1'
#
loop_
_entity.id
_entity.type
_entity.pdbx_description
1 polymer ?
#
loop_
_entity_poly.entity_id
_entity_poly.type
_entity_poly.pdbx_seq_one_letter_code
_entity_poly.pdbx_strand_id
1 'polypeptide(L)'
;MGPGLGLAVARRFGREGYPIALLSRRTDRHDIYLASLRNDGITAIAVAADITQPDQLHAAVTTTIDELGPIGATYFGPGAALRTYALTVNAALADTGVYAGALVIGGLVERGDIHRHAVAAVGPAAAASLPTLDPDTIAGTAWDLSARQNRPEATFNALG
;
A
#
# COMPACT_ATOMS: atom_id res chain seq x y z
N MET A 1 2.65 -6.84 0.42
CA MET A 1 2.44 -7.15 1.84
C MET A 1 3.57 -6.57 2.68
N GLY A 2 3.27 -6.03 3.86
CA GLY A 2 4.28 -5.52 4.81
C GLY A 2 4.28 -6.34 6.12
N PRO A 3 5.36 -6.28 6.91
CA PRO A 3 5.54 -7.15 8.09
C PRO A 3 4.58 -6.87 9.25
N GLY A 4 3.93 -5.70 9.25
CA GLY A 4 2.96 -5.32 10.28
C GLY A 4 1.57 -5.92 10.03
N LEU A 5 0.61 -5.04 9.74
CA LEU A 5 -0.81 -5.41 9.71
C LEU A 5 -1.14 -6.53 8.70
N GLY A 6 -0.54 -6.53 7.51
CA GLY A 6 -0.82 -7.54 6.48
C GLY A 6 -0.48 -8.97 6.93
N LEU A 7 0.67 -9.16 7.60
CA LEU A 7 1.05 -10.47 8.12
C LEU A 7 0.17 -10.90 9.31
N ALA A 8 -0.25 -9.95 10.16
CA ALA A 8 -1.17 -10.24 11.26
C ALA A 8 -2.55 -10.69 10.75
N VAL A 9 -3.08 -10.04 9.71
CA VAL A 9 -4.33 -10.46 9.05
C VAL A 9 -4.18 -11.86 8.43
N ALA A 10 -3.08 -12.10 7.71
CA ALA A 10 -2.78 -13.42 7.13
C ALA A 10 -2.79 -14.53 8.19
N ARG A 11 -2.14 -14.32 9.34
CA ARG A 11 -2.15 -15.28 10.46
C ARG A 11 -3.54 -15.50 11.02
N ARG A 12 -4.33 -14.43 11.20
CA ARG A 12 -5.68 -14.52 11.76
C ARG A 12 -6.59 -15.39 10.89
N PHE A 13 -6.56 -15.21 9.57
CA PHE A 13 -7.34 -16.00 8.61
C PHE A 13 -6.80 -17.43 8.49
N GLY A 14 -5.47 -17.59 8.44
CA GLY A 14 -4.84 -18.92 8.37
C GLY A 14 -5.18 -19.81 9.56
N ARG A 15 -5.29 -19.24 10.77
CA ARG A 15 -5.74 -19.95 11.98
C ARG A 15 -7.20 -20.43 11.92
N GLU A 16 -8.03 -19.84 11.06
CA GLU A 16 -9.40 -20.30 10.78
C GLU A 16 -9.45 -21.32 9.63
N GLY A 17 -8.29 -21.78 9.15
CA GLY A 17 -8.18 -22.79 8.08
C GLY A 17 -8.20 -22.23 6.66
N TYR A 18 -8.14 -20.90 6.49
CA TYR A 18 -8.07 -20.30 5.15
C TYR A 18 -6.65 -20.44 4.58
N PRO A 19 -6.47 -20.97 3.36
CA PRO A 19 -5.20 -20.88 2.67
C PRO A 19 -4.92 -19.42 2.28
N ILE A 20 -3.65 -19.00 2.30
CA ILE A 20 -3.25 -17.60 2.15
C ILE A 20 -2.45 -17.38 0.87
N ALA A 21 -2.90 -16.46 0.01
CA ALA A 21 -2.07 -15.93 -1.08
C ALA A 21 -1.50 -14.55 -0.70
N LEU A 22 -0.17 -14.44 -0.74
CA LEU A 22 0.54 -13.18 -0.51
C LEU A 22 0.90 -12.54 -1.84
N LEU A 23 0.22 -11.44 -2.20
CA LEU A 23 0.52 -10.70 -3.43
C LEU A 23 1.39 -9.47 -3.11
N SER A 24 2.51 -9.32 -3.83
CA SER A 24 3.27 -8.07 -3.85
C SER A 24 4.20 -7.93 -5.04
N ARG A 25 4.53 -6.68 -5.37
CA ARG A 25 5.49 -6.33 -6.44
C ARG A 25 6.92 -6.80 -6.15
N ARG A 26 7.38 -6.59 -4.92
CA ARG A 26 8.69 -7.06 -4.46
C ARG A 26 8.56 -8.44 -3.84
N THR A 27 9.49 -9.32 -4.18
CA THR A 27 9.55 -10.73 -3.77
C THR A 27 10.58 -11.00 -2.68
N ASP A 28 11.40 -10.01 -2.34
CA ASP A 28 12.53 -10.08 -1.39
C ASP A 28 12.16 -10.66 -0.01
N ARG A 29 10.89 -10.56 0.38
CA ARG A 29 10.38 -11.02 1.68
C ARG A 29 9.42 -12.21 1.58
N HIS A 30 9.15 -12.72 0.37
CA HIS A 30 8.20 -13.81 0.18
C HIS A 30 8.61 -15.05 0.96
N ASP A 31 9.84 -15.50 0.77
CA ASP A 31 10.34 -16.72 1.44
C ASP A 31 10.28 -16.62 2.96
N ILE A 32 10.61 -15.45 3.51
CA ILE A 32 10.55 -15.19 4.96
C ILE A 32 9.10 -15.28 5.46
N TYR A 33 8.15 -14.69 4.75
CA TYR A 33 6.75 -14.73 5.15
C TYR A 33 6.13 -16.12 4.98
N LEU A 34 6.46 -16.82 3.89
CA LEU A 34 6.02 -18.19 3.67
C LEU A 34 6.55 -19.14 4.73
N ALA A 35 7.84 -19.08 5.05
CA ALA A 35 8.43 -19.87 6.14
C ALA A 35 7.74 -19.58 7.48
N SER A 36 7.45 -18.30 7.75
CA SER A 36 6.81 -17.91 9.00
C SER A 36 5.35 -18.35 9.12
N LEU A 37 4.58 -18.32 8.02
CA LEU A 37 3.22 -18.85 7.98
C LEU A 37 3.21 -20.39 8.06
N ARG A 38 4.16 -21.05 7.40
CA ARG A 38 4.33 -22.50 7.47
C ARG A 38 4.64 -22.98 8.89
N ASN A 39 5.48 -22.25 9.63
CA ASN A 39 5.75 -22.56 11.04
C ASN A 39 4.52 -22.45 11.93
N ASP A 40 3.55 -21.62 11.55
CA ASP A 40 2.24 -21.52 12.19
C ASP A 40 1.24 -22.60 11.71
N GLY A 41 1.65 -23.52 10.85
CA GLY A 41 0.78 -24.54 10.25
C GLY A 41 -0.15 -24.01 9.17
N ILE A 42 0.11 -22.82 8.63
CA ILE A 42 -0.73 -22.16 7.64
C ILE A 42 -0.22 -22.47 6.23
N THR A 43 -1.11 -22.98 5.38
CA THR A 43 -0.88 -23.14 3.93
C THR A 43 -0.85 -21.77 3.26
N ALA A 44 0.25 -21.44 2.59
CA ALA A 44 0.38 -20.18 1.90
C ALA A 44 1.21 -20.29 0.61
N ILE A 45 0.88 -19.45 -0.37
CA ILE A 45 1.70 -19.17 -1.56
C ILE A 45 2.01 -17.68 -1.63
N ALA A 46 3.04 -17.32 -2.38
CA ALA A 46 3.32 -15.93 -2.72
C ALA A 46 3.35 -15.76 -4.23
N VAL A 47 2.72 -14.69 -4.72
CA VAL A 47 2.64 -14.39 -6.14
C VAL A 47 3.16 -12.97 -6.38
N ALA A 48 4.16 -12.86 -7.25
CA ALA A 48 4.70 -11.57 -7.67
C ALA A 48 3.72 -10.89 -8.63
N ALA A 49 3.17 -9.74 -8.24
CA ALA A 49 2.25 -9.01 -9.09
C ALA A 49 2.22 -7.52 -8.73
N ASP A 50 2.23 -6.69 -9.76
CA ASP A 50 1.73 -5.31 -9.66
C ASP A 50 0.23 -5.29 -9.91
N ILE A 51 -0.54 -5.15 -8.82
CA ILE A 51 -2.01 -5.10 -8.87
C ILE A 51 -2.56 -3.89 -9.63
N THR A 52 -1.70 -2.93 -10.01
CA THR A 52 -2.06 -1.82 -10.88
C THR A 52 -2.05 -2.19 -12.36
N GLN A 53 -1.45 -3.33 -12.71
CA GLN A 53 -1.38 -3.86 -14.07
C GLN A 53 -2.46 -4.94 -14.24
N PRO A 54 -3.50 -4.71 -15.06
CA PRO A 54 -4.63 -5.63 -15.19
C PRO A 54 -4.21 -7.08 -15.53
N ASP A 55 -3.27 -7.24 -16.45
CA ASP A 55 -2.81 -8.57 -16.89
C ASP A 55 -2.07 -9.32 -15.77
N GLN A 56 -1.26 -8.62 -14.98
CA GLN A 56 -0.55 -9.22 -13.84
C GLN A 56 -1.52 -9.59 -12.72
N LEU A 57 -2.52 -8.74 -12.45
CA LEU A 57 -3.55 -9.04 -11.46
C LEU A 57 -4.37 -10.26 -11.89
N HIS A 58 -4.78 -10.33 -13.15
CA HIS A 58 -5.52 -11.47 -13.69
C HIS A 58 -4.71 -12.75 -13.54
N ALA A 59 -3.45 -12.75 -14.00
CA ALA A 59 -2.56 -13.91 -13.86
C ALA A 59 -2.40 -14.34 -12.39
N ALA A 60 -2.21 -13.39 -11.47
CA ALA A 60 -2.04 -13.70 -10.05
C ALA A 60 -3.30 -14.29 -9.40
N VAL A 61 -4.47 -13.81 -9.79
CA VAL A 61 -5.76 -14.38 -9.37
C VAL A 61 -5.93 -15.78 -9.91
N THR A 62 -5.64 -16.01 -11.19
CA THR A 62 -5.69 -17.35 -11.80
C THR A 62 -4.78 -18.32 -11.07
N THR A 63 -3.50 -17.99 -10.89
CA THR A 63 -2.56 -18.82 -10.13
C THR A 63 -3.06 -19.10 -8.70
N THR A 64 -3.65 -18.10 -8.04
CA THR A 64 -4.20 -18.29 -6.69
C THR A 64 -5.35 -19.29 -6.68
N ILE A 65 -6.25 -19.21 -7.66
CA ILE A 65 -7.39 -20.11 -7.78
C ILE A 65 -6.92 -21.54 -8.11
N ASP A 66 -5.97 -21.68 -9.02
CA ASP A 66 -5.45 -22.99 -9.43
C ASP A 66 -4.74 -23.71 -8.27
N GLU A 67 -3.99 -22.98 -7.44
CA GLU A 67 -3.19 -23.54 -6.35
C GLU A 67 -3.99 -23.73 -5.05
N LEU A 68 -4.90 -22.79 -4.72
CA LEU A 68 -5.58 -22.74 -3.41
C LEU A 68 -7.10 -22.91 -3.47
N GLY A 69 -7.68 -22.88 -4.67
CA GLY A 69 -9.13 -22.88 -4.87
C GLY A 69 -9.77 -21.48 -4.81
N PRO A 70 -11.12 -21.42 -4.79
CA PRO A 70 -11.86 -20.15 -4.90
C PRO A 70 -11.50 -19.11 -3.83
N ILE A 71 -11.42 -17.84 -4.24
CA ILE A 71 -11.11 -16.73 -3.33
C ILE A 71 -12.34 -16.32 -2.54
N GLY A 72 -12.35 -16.60 -1.23
CA GLY A 72 -13.45 -16.23 -0.32
C GLY A 72 -13.33 -14.84 0.31
N ALA A 73 -12.13 -14.26 0.36
CA ALA A 73 -11.90 -12.94 0.93
C ALA A 73 -10.63 -12.29 0.35
N THR A 74 -10.62 -10.96 0.29
CA THR A 74 -9.43 -10.19 -0.08
C THR A 74 -9.15 -9.12 0.97
N TYR A 75 -7.86 -8.88 1.23
CA TYR A 75 -7.41 -7.83 2.12
C TYR A 75 -6.49 -6.88 1.35
N PHE A 76 -6.86 -5.61 1.31
CA PHE A 76 -6.01 -4.53 0.83
C PHE A 76 -5.50 -3.73 2.03
N GLY A 77 -4.19 -3.53 2.09
CA GLY A 77 -3.61 -2.63 3.09
C GLY A 77 -4.20 -1.21 2.97
N PRO A 78 -4.18 -0.40 4.04
CA PRO A 78 -4.86 0.91 4.08
C PRO A 78 -4.54 1.82 2.89
N GLY A 79 -3.27 1.91 2.48
CA GLY A 79 -2.86 2.70 1.33
C GLY A 79 -3.42 2.18 0.00
N ALA A 80 -3.50 0.87 -0.20
CA ALA A 80 -4.05 0.28 -1.42
C ALA A 80 -5.58 0.41 -1.47
N ALA A 81 -6.26 0.28 -0.32
CA ALA A 81 -7.71 0.44 -0.23
C ALA A 81 -8.15 1.88 -0.56
N LEU A 82 -7.50 2.88 0.04
CA LEU A 82 -7.76 4.29 -0.26
C LEU A 82 -7.50 4.60 -1.73
N ARG A 83 -6.40 4.08 -2.28
CA ARG A 83 -6.04 4.24 -3.69
C ARG A 83 -7.12 3.70 -4.62
N THR A 84 -7.52 2.43 -4.45
CA THR A 84 -8.56 1.82 -5.28
C THR A 84 -9.87 2.58 -5.19
N TYR A 85 -10.26 3.03 -3.99
CA TYR A 85 -11.45 3.86 -3.82
C TYR A 85 -11.35 5.18 -4.58
N ALA A 86 -10.23 5.89 -4.49
CA ALA A 86 -10.01 7.14 -5.21
C ALA A 86 -10.07 6.97 -6.74
N LEU A 87 -9.50 5.88 -7.28
CA LEU A 87 -9.60 5.56 -8.71
C LEU A 87 -11.05 5.30 -9.14
N THR A 88 -11.79 4.54 -8.35
CA THR A 88 -13.22 4.27 -8.63
C THR A 88 -14.03 5.55 -8.64
N VAL A 89 -13.82 6.43 -7.66
CA VAL A 89 -14.50 7.73 -7.58
C VAL A 89 -14.08 8.64 -8.73
N ASN A 90 -12.78 8.70 -9.08
CA ASN A 90 -12.29 9.47 -10.23
C ASN A 90 -12.98 9.03 -11.53
N ALA A 91 -13.03 7.72 -11.80
CA ALA A 91 -13.68 7.17 -12.99
C ALA A 91 -15.19 7.44 -13.00
N ALA A 92 -15.87 7.31 -11.86
CA ALA A 92 -17.30 7.56 -11.75
C ALA A 92 -17.69 9.03 -11.96
N LEU A 93 -16.76 9.97 -11.76
CA LEU A 93 -17.00 11.41 -11.88
C LEU A 93 -16.51 12.01 -13.21
N ALA A 94 -15.93 11.23 -14.11
CA ALA A 94 -15.27 11.72 -15.32
C ALA A 94 -16.15 12.67 -16.17
N ASP A 95 -17.44 12.38 -16.28
CA ASP A 95 -18.39 13.17 -17.10
C ASP A 95 -19.07 14.31 -16.34
N THR A 96 -18.74 14.51 -15.07
CA THR A 96 -19.42 15.49 -14.17
C THR A 96 -18.69 16.83 -14.07
N GLY A 97 -17.45 16.90 -14.59
CA GLY A 97 -16.56 18.05 -14.38
C GLY A 97 -15.93 18.12 -12.99
N VAL A 98 -16.17 17.12 -12.12
CA VAL A 98 -15.56 17.00 -10.80
C VAL A 98 -14.35 16.08 -10.86
N TYR A 99 -13.18 16.59 -10.48
CA TYR A 99 -11.97 15.80 -10.36
C TYR A 99 -11.80 15.26 -8.94
N ALA A 100 -11.72 13.94 -8.80
CA ALA A 100 -11.34 13.28 -7.56
C ALA A 100 -9.93 12.69 -7.72
N GLY A 101 -9.03 13.01 -6.81
CA GLY A 101 -7.68 12.43 -6.79
C GLY A 101 -7.21 12.14 -5.38
N ALA A 102 -6.23 11.26 -5.25
CA ALA A 102 -5.65 10.91 -3.96
C ALA A 102 -4.16 11.26 -3.88
N LEU A 103 -3.76 11.75 -2.71
CA LEU A 103 -2.36 11.95 -2.35
C LEU A 103 -2.04 11.06 -1.15
N VAL A 104 -1.17 10.07 -1.36
CA VAL A 104 -0.73 9.16 -0.28
C VAL A 104 0.62 9.64 0.23
N ILE A 105 0.67 10.02 1.50
CA ILE A 105 1.87 10.53 2.16
C ILE A 105 2.35 9.49 3.16
N GLY A 106 3.48 8.85 2.85
CA GLY A 106 4.17 7.90 3.73
C GLY A 106 5.45 8.51 4.27
N GLY A 107 5.39 9.15 5.43
CA GLY A 107 6.59 9.70 6.08
C GLY A 107 6.32 10.91 6.95
N LEU A 108 7.39 11.44 7.53
CA LEU A 108 7.34 12.60 8.41
C LEU A 108 7.33 13.88 7.56
N VAL A 109 6.24 14.63 7.57
CA VAL A 109 6.14 15.89 6.83
C VAL A 109 6.74 17.02 7.67
N GLU A 110 7.72 17.73 7.13
CA GLU A 110 8.34 18.87 7.78
C GLU A 110 7.30 19.91 8.18
N ARG A 111 7.60 20.71 9.22
CA ARG A 111 6.71 21.77 9.75
C ARG A 111 5.39 21.25 10.38
N GLY A 112 5.01 20.00 10.16
CA GLY A 112 3.84 19.35 10.75
C GLY A 112 3.97 19.04 12.26
N ASP A 113 2.84 18.80 12.92
CA ASP A 113 2.81 18.54 14.38
C ASP A 113 3.54 17.24 14.75
N ILE A 114 3.40 16.17 13.96
CA ILE A 114 4.11 14.91 14.18
C ILE A 114 5.63 15.11 14.03
N HIS A 115 6.05 15.91 13.05
CA HIS A 115 7.45 16.28 12.87
C HIS A 115 7.98 17.10 14.04
N ARG A 116 7.25 18.12 14.47
CA ARG A 116 7.63 18.93 15.64
C ARG A 116 7.72 18.08 16.91
N HIS A 117 6.81 17.14 17.10
CA HIS A 117 6.86 16.22 18.23
C HIS A 117 8.06 15.26 18.15
N ALA A 118 8.33 14.69 16.97
CA ALA A 118 9.51 13.85 16.76
C ALA A 118 10.81 14.60 17.02
N VAL A 119 10.96 15.83 16.50
CA VAL A 119 12.11 16.71 16.74
C VAL A 119 12.28 17.01 18.22
N ALA A 120 11.19 17.30 18.95
CA ALA A 120 11.23 17.55 20.38
C ALA A 120 11.68 16.31 21.17
N ALA A 121 11.31 15.11 20.73
CA ALA A 121 11.64 13.85 21.41
C ALA A 121 13.11 13.44 21.26
N VAL A 122 13.72 13.65 20.08
CA VAL A 122 15.10 13.20 19.79
C VAL A 122 16.13 14.33 19.77
N GLY A 123 15.67 15.58 19.80
CA GLY A 123 16.50 16.77 19.69
C GLY A 123 16.84 17.16 18.24
N PRO A 124 17.15 18.44 17.95
CA PRO A 124 17.31 18.94 16.58
C PRO A 124 18.42 18.26 15.79
N ALA A 125 19.56 17.98 16.43
CA ALA A 125 20.72 17.38 15.78
C ALA A 125 20.44 15.95 15.29
N ALA A 126 19.76 15.12 16.10
CA ALA A 126 19.36 13.78 15.70
C ALA A 126 18.22 13.83 14.66
N ALA A 127 17.28 14.77 14.83
CA ALA A 127 16.14 14.92 13.93
C ALA A 127 16.54 15.33 12.50
N ALA A 128 17.66 16.05 12.32
CA ALA A 128 18.18 16.43 11.01
C ALA A 128 18.52 15.22 10.10
N SER A 129 18.68 14.03 10.68
CA SER A 129 18.93 12.78 9.96
C SER A 129 17.68 11.95 9.67
N LEU A 130 16.51 12.39 10.16
CA LEU A 130 15.26 11.69 9.92
C LEU A 130 14.85 11.86 8.45
N PRO A 131 14.39 10.78 7.80
CA PRO A 131 13.78 10.89 6.48
C PRO A 131 12.47 11.68 6.58
N THR A 132 12.45 12.87 5.96
CA THR A 132 11.31 13.79 5.96
C THR A 132 10.81 14.09 4.54
N LEU A 133 9.65 14.73 4.46
CA LEU A 133 9.06 15.24 3.23
C LEU A 133 8.82 16.74 3.37
N ASP A 134 9.24 17.52 2.38
CA ASP A 134 8.94 18.95 2.31
C ASP A 134 7.47 19.19 1.88
N PRO A 135 6.66 19.89 2.70
CA PRO A 135 5.26 20.11 2.36
C PRO A 135 5.02 21.03 1.16
N ASP A 136 5.99 21.87 0.74
CA ASP A 136 5.80 22.72 -0.45
C ASP A 136 5.83 21.87 -1.72
N THR A 137 6.72 20.86 -1.76
CA THR A 137 6.74 19.85 -2.82
C THR A 137 5.41 19.06 -2.89
N ILE A 138 4.86 18.70 -1.73
CA ILE A 138 3.56 18.00 -1.62
C ILE A 138 2.44 18.90 -2.16
N ALA A 139 2.40 20.17 -1.75
CA ALA A 139 1.39 21.14 -2.17
C ALA A 139 1.43 21.39 -3.69
N GLY A 140 2.63 21.55 -4.27
CA GLY A 140 2.79 21.69 -5.72
C GLY A 140 2.25 20.49 -6.49
N THR A 141 2.49 19.27 -5.98
CA THR A 141 1.95 18.04 -6.59
C THR A 141 0.43 17.96 -6.47
N ALA A 142 -0.14 18.38 -5.34
CA ALA A 142 -1.59 18.42 -5.17
C ALA A 142 -2.25 19.40 -6.16
N TRP A 143 -1.62 20.57 -6.37
CA TRP A 143 -2.04 21.53 -7.38
C TRP A 143 -1.97 20.97 -8.80
N ASP A 144 -0.85 20.33 -9.17
CA ASP A 144 -0.69 19.73 -10.49
C ASP A 144 -1.75 18.65 -10.77
N LEU A 145 -2.10 17.83 -9.76
CA LEU A 145 -3.14 16.81 -9.89
C LEU A 145 -4.50 17.44 -10.27
N SER A 146 -4.89 18.52 -9.60
CA SER A 146 -6.18 19.17 -9.85
C SER A 146 -6.19 20.04 -11.11
N ALA A 147 -5.07 20.70 -11.42
CA ALA A 147 -4.95 21.61 -12.54
C ALA A 147 -4.78 20.87 -13.88
N ARG A 148 -4.02 19.77 -13.89
CA ARG A 148 -3.73 19.01 -15.13
C ARG A 148 -4.67 17.84 -15.33
N GLN A 149 -5.16 17.22 -14.25
CA GLN A 149 -6.09 16.08 -14.27
C GLN A 149 -5.64 14.90 -15.16
N ASN A 150 -4.34 14.78 -15.41
CA ASN A 150 -3.75 13.80 -16.32
C ASN A 150 -3.41 12.47 -15.65
N ARG A 151 -3.49 12.42 -14.32
CA ARG A 151 -3.36 11.21 -13.51
C ARG A 151 -4.20 11.38 -12.25
N PRO A 152 -4.84 10.32 -11.73
CA PRO A 152 -5.74 10.41 -10.57
C PRO A 152 -5.04 10.37 -9.20
N GLU A 153 -3.71 10.25 -9.14
CA GLU A 153 -2.99 10.06 -7.88
C GLU A 153 -1.51 10.45 -7.92
N ALA A 154 -0.93 10.64 -6.74
CA ALA A 154 0.51 10.68 -6.50
C ALA A 154 0.86 10.10 -5.12
N THR A 155 2.08 9.58 -4.98
CA THR A 155 2.58 8.99 -3.72
C THR A 155 3.91 9.61 -3.32
N PHE A 156 4.04 9.96 -2.04
CA PHE A 156 5.29 10.37 -1.41
C PHE A 156 5.73 9.32 -0.40
N ASN A 157 7.01 8.93 -0.43
CA ASN A 157 7.59 8.03 0.55
C ASN A 157 8.95 8.58 1.01
N ALA A 158 9.07 8.90 2.30
CA ALA A 158 10.30 9.42 2.87
C ALA A 158 11.45 8.38 2.88
N LEU A 159 11.14 7.09 2.72
CA LEU A 159 12.09 5.97 2.82
C LEU A 159 12.48 5.34 1.47
N GLY A 160 11.99 5.88 0.35
CA GLY A 160 12.18 5.30 -0.99
C GLY A 160 11.16 4.24 -1.39
#